data_AF-A0A0W0FKT7-F1
#
_entry.id   AF-A0A0W0FKT7-F1
#
_cell.length_a   1.000
_cell.length_b   1.000
_cell.length_c   1.000
_cell.angle_alpha   90.00
_cell.angle_beta   90.00
_cell.angle_gamma   90.00
#
_symmetry.space_group_name_H-M   'P 1'
#
loop_
_entity.id
_entity.type
_entity.pdbx_description
1 polymer ?
#
loop_
_entity_poly.entity_id
_entity_poly.type
_entity_poly.pdbx_seq_one_letter_code
_entity_poly.pdbx_strand_id
1 'polypeptide(L)'
;MRRHENKPREDNAFQRDRVEMSRTLMYEKGYSVDNQTVNELLSKWSGLPHRNPFSKLLSMIDDNYYKLFCNDLMHEAAGRWNDVFKHLCRCLYALAKELIQRLNERYRSAVRLHFIKLIHLQISASPYIQ
;
A
#
# COMPACT_ATOMS: atom_id res chain seq x y z
N MET A 1 -14.77 11.02 -13.93
CA MET A 1 -13.94 9.85 -14.31
C MET A 1 -13.08 10.02 -15.58
N ARG A 2 -13.30 11.00 -16.47
CA ARG A 2 -12.59 11.13 -17.78
C ARG A 2 -11.07 11.48 -17.76
N ARG A 3 -10.43 11.66 -16.60
CA ARG A 3 -9.03 12.13 -16.54
C ARG A 3 -8.00 11.00 -16.67
N HIS A 4 -8.34 9.78 -16.24
CA HIS A 4 -7.45 8.62 -16.27
C HIS A 4 -7.46 7.88 -17.62
N GLU A 5 -8.52 8.03 -18.41
CA GLU A 5 -8.66 7.40 -19.74
C GLU A 5 -7.71 8.03 -20.77
N ASN A 6 -7.42 9.33 -20.64
CA ASN A 6 -6.61 10.07 -21.63
C ASN A 6 -5.11 10.13 -21.30
N LYS A 7 -4.70 9.79 -20.07
CA LYS A 7 -3.30 9.77 -19.61
C LYS A 7 -3.11 8.70 -18.54
N PRO A 8 -3.04 7.41 -18.91
CA PRO A 8 -2.80 6.34 -17.96
C PRO A 8 -1.45 6.56 -17.27
N ARG A 9 -1.37 6.21 -15.98
CA ARG A 9 -0.08 6.17 -15.28
C ARG A 9 0.69 4.96 -15.80
N GLU A 10 1.94 5.18 -16.13
CA GLU A 10 2.85 4.15 -16.62
C GLU A 10 3.98 3.94 -15.63
N ASP A 11 4.35 2.69 -15.38
CA ASP A 11 5.62 2.35 -14.75
C ASP A 11 6.61 1.96 -15.84
N ASN A 12 7.65 2.75 -16.04
CA ASN A 12 8.64 2.52 -17.09
C ASN A 12 10.07 2.63 -16.55
N ALA A 13 11.04 2.10 -17.30
CA ALA A 13 12.44 2.08 -16.89
C ALA A 13 12.98 3.48 -16.55
N PHE A 14 12.57 4.51 -17.30
CA PHE A 14 12.95 5.89 -17.05
C PHE A 14 12.49 6.38 -15.67
N GLN A 15 11.24 6.13 -15.27
CA GLN A 15 10.75 6.54 -13.96
C GLN A 15 11.46 5.80 -12.83
N ARG A 16 11.72 4.49 -13.00
CA ARG A 16 12.47 3.68 -12.01
C ARG A 16 13.89 4.21 -11.82
N ASP A 17 14.56 4.57 -12.91
CA ASP A 17 15.90 5.15 -12.89
C ASP A 17 15.93 6.50 -12.15
N ARG A 18 14.94 7.36 -12.39
CA ARG A 18 14.82 8.65 -11.68
C ARG A 18 14.54 8.48 -10.19
N VAL A 19 13.74 7.48 -9.80
CA VAL A 19 13.55 7.12 -8.39
C VAL A 19 14.88 6.67 -7.77
N GLU A 20 15.66 5.87 -8.47
CA GLU A 20 16.94 5.40 -7.98
C GLU A 20 17.96 6.53 -7.84
N MET A 21 18.08 7.38 -8.85
CA MET A 21 18.96 8.56 -8.81
C MET A 21 18.57 9.54 -7.70
N SER A 22 17.27 9.74 -7.47
CA SER A 22 16.78 10.56 -6.35
C SER A 22 17.21 9.96 -5.01
N ARG A 23 17.19 8.63 -4.87
CA ARG A 23 17.63 7.94 -3.66
C ARG A 23 19.14 8.04 -3.45
N THR A 24 19.94 7.88 -4.50
CA THR A 24 21.40 8.09 -4.43
C THR A 24 21.70 9.52 -3.97
N LEU A 25 21.03 10.53 -4.51
CA LEU A 25 21.19 11.93 -4.06
C LEU A 25 20.85 12.09 -2.58
N MET A 26 19.72 11.52 -2.13
CA MET A 26 19.28 11.68 -0.74
C MET A 26 20.16 10.92 0.25
N TYR A 27 20.39 9.63 0.01
CA TYR A 27 20.99 8.73 0.99
C TYR A 27 22.51 8.62 0.88
N GLU A 28 23.08 8.80 -0.30
CA GLU A 28 24.55 8.71 -0.50
C GLU A 28 25.20 10.09 -0.59
N LYS A 29 24.50 11.08 -1.14
CA LYS A 29 25.02 12.45 -1.28
C LYS A 29 24.49 13.42 -0.23
N GLY A 30 23.56 13.00 0.64
CA GLY A 30 23.05 13.79 1.76
C GLY A 30 22.10 14.92 1.38
N TYR A 31 21.48 14.86 0.20
CA TYR A 31 20.53 15.88 -0.24
C TYR A 31 19.23 15.76 0.59
N SER A 32 18.64 16.89 0.97
CA SER A 32 17.33 16.90 1.61
C SER A 32 16.23 16.46 0.64
N VAL A 33 15.11 15.96 1.16
CA VAL A 33 13.93 15.60 0.36
C VAL A 33 13.39 16.80 -0.42
N ASP A 34 13.46 17.99 0.18
CA ASP A 34 12.98 19.25 -0.40
C ASP A 34 13.98 19.88 -1.39
N ASN A 35 15.13 19.25 -1.60
CA ASN A 35 16.13 19.76 -2.52
C ASN A 35 15.55 19.86 -3.94
N GLN A 36 15.77 21.01 -4.59
CA GLN A 36 15.25 21.28 -5.92
C GLN A 36 15.63 20.21 -6.94
N THR A 37 16.88 19.73 -6.92
CA THR A 37 17.35 18.68 -7.84
C THR A 37 16.58 17.37 -7.67
N VAL A 38 16.29 16.98 -6.42
CA VAL A 38 15.48 15.79 -6.12
C VAL A 38 14.03 15.98 -6.59
N ASN A 39 13.47 17.17 -6.38
CA ASN A 39 12.12 17.51 -6.82
C ASN A 39 11.98 17.56 -8.34
N GLU A 40 12.95 18.12 -9.06
CA GLU A 40 12.96 18.17 -10.52
C GLU A 40 12.98 16.77 -11.15
N LEU A 41 13.67 15.82 -10.52
CA LEU A 41 13.71 14.44 -10.99
C LEU A 41 12.33 13.75 -10.97
N LEU A 42 11.46 14.08 -10.01
CA LEU A 42 10.23 13.33 -9.74
C LEU A 42 8.94 14.09 -10.05
N SER A 43 8.98 15.42 -10.06
CA SER A 43 7.80 16.30 -10.18
C SER A 43 7.02 16.11 -11.47
N LYS A 44 7.69 15.75 -12.58
CA LYS A 44 7.07 15.59 -13.91
C LYS A 44 5.89 14.60 -13.94
N TRP A 45 5.87 13.60 -13.06
CA TRP A 45 4.75 12.65 -12.91
C TRP A 45 4.22 12.56 -11.47
N SER A 46 4.57 13.55 -10.63
CA SER A 46 4.26 13.52 -9.19
C SER A 46 4.80 12.25 -8.50
N GLY A 47 6.01 11.85 -8.87
CA GLY A 47 6.71 10.71 -8.29
C GLY A 47 7.22 10.97 -6.88
N LEU A 48 7.56 9.88 -6.18
CA LEU A 48 8.21 9.92 -4.87
C LEU A 48 9.49 9.07 -4.89
N PRO A 49 10.50 9.36 -4.04
CA PRO A 49 11.78 8.64 -4.00
C PRO A 49 11.67 7.26 -3.29
N HIS A 50 10.56 6.56 -3.51
CA HIS A 50 10.25 5.27 -2.91
C HIS A 50 10.35 4.16 -3.95
N ARG A 51 11.08 3.10 -3.60
CA ARG A 51 11.08 1.85 -4.38
C ARG A 51 9.76 1.15 -4.16
N ASN A 52 8.90 1.15 -5.17
CA ASN A 52 7.67 0.39 -5.12
C ASN A 52 8.00 -1.12 -5.28
N PRO A 53 7.64 -1.98 -4.31
CA PRO A 53 7.91 -3.41 -4.40
C PRO A 53 7.19 -4.08 -5.58
N PHE A 54 6.01 -3.58 -5.96
CA PHE A 54 5.27 -4.07 -7.13
C PHE A 54 5.95 -3.66 -8.44
N SER A 55 6.49 -2.44 -8.52
CA SER A 55 7.32 -2.02 -9.66
C SER A 55 8.54 -2.93 -9.80
N LYS A 56 9.23 -3.24 -8.70
CA LYS A 56 10.37 -4.18 -8.71
C LYS A 56 9.93 -5.59 -9.16
N LEU A 57 8.85 -6.11 -8.60
CA LEU A 57 8.37 -7.47 -8.89
C LEU A 57 7.92 -7.60 -10.36
N LEU A 58 7.15 -6.64 -10.86
CA LEU A 58 6.59 -6.68 -12.22
C LEU A 58 7.54 -6.16 -13.29
N SER A 59 8.62 -5.48 -12.90
CA SER A 59 9.67 -5.06 -13.85
C SER A 59 10.25 -6.22 -14.65
N MET A 60 10.23 -7.45 -14.10
CA MET A 60 10.74 -8.66 -14.73
C MET A 60 9.88 -9.15 -15.90
N ILE A 61 8.60 -8.76 -15.96
CA ILE A 61 7.65 -9.18 -16.99
C ILE A 61 7.13 -8.00 -17.83
N ASP A 62 7.79 -6.85 -17.73
CA ASP A 62 7.45 -5.59 -18.40
C ASP A 62 5.98 -5.18 -18.27
N ASP A 63 5.35 -5.50 -17.13
CA ASP A 63 3.96 -5.15 -16.89
C ASP A 63 3.81 -3.97 -15.93
N ASN A 64 2.84 -3.13 -16.24
CA ASN A 64 2.58 -1.89 -15.53
C ASN A 64 1.78 -2.18 -14.26
N TYR A 65 2.42 -2.04 -13.10
CA TYR A 65 1.78 -2.30 -11.81
C TYR A 65 0.55 -1.43 -11.52
N TYR A 66 0.39 -0.27 -12.18
CA TYR A 66 -0.81 0.56 -12.03
C TYR A 66 -2.07 -0.16 -12.54
N LYS A 67 -1.94 -1.17 -13.40
CA LYS A 67 -3.06 -2.01 -13.84
C LYS A 67 -3.53 -3.00 -12.76
N LEU A 68 -2.67 -3.38 -11.81
CA LEU A 68 -3.06 -4.26 -10.69
C LEU A 68 -4.08 -3.58 -9.78
N PHE A 69 -3.91 -2.28 -9.58
CA PHE A 69 -4.79 -1.47 -8.74
C PHE A 69 -5.88 -0.90 -9.62
N CYS A 70 -6.87 -1.72 -9.94
CA CYS A 70 -8.10 -1.24 -10.55
C CYS A 70 -8.61 -0.07 -9.69
N ASN A 71 -8.66 1.11 -10.31
CA ASN A 71 -8.88 2.40 -9.66
C ASN A 71 -10.18 2.41 -8.82
N ASP A 72 -11.09 1.47 -9.08
CA ASP A 72 -12.39 1.36 -8.44
C ASP A 72 -12.38 0.56 -7.13
N LEU A 73 -11.57 -0.48 -6.98
CA LEU A 73 -11.67 -1.32 -5.76
C LEU A 73 -11.21 -0.56 -4.51
N MET A 74 -10.14 0.22 -4.61
CA MET A 74 -9.70 1.02 -3.46
C MET A 74 -10.44 2.36 -3.34
N HIS A 75 -10.87 3.00 -4.41
CA HIS A 75 -11.60 4.28 -4.27
C HIS A 75 -13.05 4.07 -3.81
N GLU A 76 -13.71 3.00 -4.26
CA GLU A 76 -15.09 2.66 -3.93
C GLU A 76 -15.21 1.71 -2.72
N ALA A 77 -14.16 0.93 -2.43
CA ALA A 77 -14.11 0.09 -1.24
C ALA A 77 -13.22 0.62 -0.10
N ALA A 78 -12.28 1.58 -0.24
CA ALA A 78 -11.51 2.04 0.94
C ALA A 78 -12.40 2.70 2.01
N GLY A 79 -13.52 3.32 1.61
CA GLY A 79 -14.52 3.83 2.57
C GLY A 79 -15.28 2.72 3.32
N ARG A 80 -15.43 1.54 2.71
CA ARG A 80 -16.18 0.38 3.25
C ARG A 80 -15.29 -0.81 3.63
N TRP A 81 -13.98 -0.69 3.41
CA TRP A 81 -13.02 -1.79 3.56
C TRP A 81 -12.97 -2.24 5.02
N ASN A 82 -13.12 -1.30 5.95
CA ASN A 82 -13.21 -1.61 7.37
C ASN A 82 -14.39 -2.55 7.68
N ASP A 83 -15.52 -2.40 7.00
CA ASP A 83 -16.70 -3.22 7.25
C ASP A 83 -16.60 -4.59 6.57
N VAL A 84 -16.06 -4.63 5.35
CA VAL A 84 -15.73 -5.89 4.67
C VAL A 84 -14.67 -6.67 5.47
N PHE A 85 -13.62 -6.00 5.94
CA PHE A 85 -12.57 -6.62 6.74
C PHE A 85 -13.10 -7.13 8.08
N LYS A 86 -13.94 -6.36 8.78
CA LYS A 86 -14.64 -6.82 10.00
C LYS A 86 -15.50 -8.05 9.70
N HIS A 87 -16.23 -8.06 8.60
CA HIS A 87 -17.07 -9.19 8.21
C HIS A 87 -16.23 -10.45 7.94
N LEU A 88 -15.13 -10.33 7.20
CA LEU A 88 -14.19 -11.43 6.96
C LEU A 88 -13.58 -11.96 8.27
N CYS A 89 -13.20 -11.07 9.21
CA CYS A 89 -12.75 -11.47 10.53
C CYS A 89 -13.83 -12.24 11.30
N ARG A 90 -15.11 -11.82 11.26
CA ARG A 90 -16.21 -12.56 11.89
C ARG A 90 -16.42 -13.94 11.26
N CYS A 91 -16.35 -14.05 9.94
CA CYS A 91 -16.43 -15.33 9.24
C CYS A 91 -15.28 -16.28 9.63
N LEU A 92 -14.05 -15.75 9.74
CA LEU A 92 -12.90 -16.52 10.22
C LEU A 92 -13.08 -16.98 11.67
N TYR A 93 -13.65 -16.13 12.54
CA TYR A 93 -13.93 -16.48 13.93
C TYR A 93 -14.95 -17.61 14.04
N ALA A 94 -16.02 -17.51 13.24
CA ALA A 94 -17.08 -18.52 13.18
C ALA A 94 -16.56 -19.86 12.63
N LEU A 95 -15.60 -19.83 11.70
CA LEU A 95 -14.99 -21.03 11.15
C LEU A 95 -14.03 -21.71 12.13
N ALA A 96 -13.06 -20.97 12.68
CA ALA A 96 -12.16 -21.47 13.71
C ALA A 96 -11.41 -20.32 14.40
N LYS A 97 -11.44 -20.30 15.74
CA LYS A 97 -10.75 -19.29 16.58
C LYS A 97 -9.24 -19.20 16.29
N GLU A 98 -8.60 -20.33 15.96
CA GLU A 98 -7.16 -20.40 15.65
C GLU A 98 -6.76 -19.61 14.39
N LEU A 99 -7.67 -19.47 13.42
CA LEU A 99 -7.38 -18.77 12.16
C LEU A 99 -7.20 -17.27 12.38
N ILE A 100 -7.94 -16.69 13.33
CA ILE A 100 -7.76 -15.29 13.74
C ILE A 100 -6.45 -15.08 14.47
N GLN A 101 -6.02 -16.04 15.26
CA GLN A 101 -4.75 -15.95 15.96
C GLN A 101 -3.58 -15.97 14.98
N ARG A 102 -3.62 -16.87 13.99
CA ARG A 102 -2.65 -16.90 12.88
C ARG A 102 -2.68 -15.62 12.03
N LEU A 103 -3.87 -15.09 11.75
CA LEU A 103 -4.01 -13.80 11.05
C LEU A 103 -3.32 -12.68 11.85
N ASN A 104 -3.59 -12.60 13.16
CA ASN A 104 -3.01 -11.60 14.05
C ASN A 104 -1.48 -11.73 14.16
N GLU A 105 -0.95 -12.95 14.23
CA GLU A 105 0.48 -13.22 14.20
C GLU A 105 1.14 -12.72 12.90
N ARG A 106 0.55 -13.02 11.74
CA ARG A 106 1.03 -12.55 10.43
C ARG A 106 1.02 -11.03 10.33
N TYR A 107 -0.03 -10.38 10.81
CA TYR A 107 -0.11 -8.93 10.81
C TYR A 107 0.94 -8.29 11.74
N ARG A 108 1.20 -8.90 12.91
CA ARG A 108 2.26 -8.46 13.84
C ARG A 108 3.67 -8.66 13.26
N SER A 109 3.89 -9.74 12.50
CA SER A 109 5.17 -9.98 11.84
C SER A 109 5.39 -9.09 10.60
N ALA A 110 4.31 -8.67 9.93
CA ALA A 110 4.38 -7.89 8.70
C ALA A 110 4.41 -6.36 8.92
N VAL A 111 3.85 -5.85 10.03
CA VAL A 111 3.57 -4.41 10.15
C VAL A 111 3.87 -3.88 11.56
N ARG A 112 4.94 -3.09 11.70
CA ARG A 112 5.16 -2.20 12.86
C ARG A 112 4.27 -0.95 12.73
N LEU A 113 2.95 -1.09 12.83
CA LEU A 113 2.02 0.04 12.95
C LEU A 113 0.98 -0.24 14.04
N HIS A 114 0.75 0.78 14.87
CA HIS A 114 0.06 0.76 16.17
C HIS A 114 -1.47 0.45 16.13
N PHE A 115 -2.03 0.05 14.99
CA PHE A 115 -3.48 0.01 14.76
C PHE A 115 -4.21 -1.24 15.31
N ILE A 116 -3.50 -2.34 15.58
CA ILE A 116 -4.15 -3.65 15.83
C ILE A 116 -4.69 -3.81 17.26
N LYS A 117 -4.13 -3.10 18.26
CA LYS A 117 -4.63 -3.19 19.66
C LYS A 117 -6.10 -2.77 19.81
N LEU A 118 -6.57 -1.86 18.94
CA LEU A 118 -7.93 -1.31 19.02
C LEU A 118 -9.00 -2.29 18.51
N ILE A 119 -8.69 -3.12 17.52
CA ILE A 119 -9.66 -4.06 16.93
C ILE A 119 -9.92 -5.25 17.87
N HIS A 120 -8.87 -5.75 18.54
CA HIS A 120 -9.04 -6.85 19.51
C HIS A 120 -9.88 -6.42 20.72
N LEU A 121 -9.74 -5.18 21.20
CA LEU A 121 -10.51 -4.65 22.33
C LEU A 121 -12.01 -4.47 21.97
N GLN A 122 -12.30 -4.07 20.73
CA GLN A 122 -13.68 -3.86 20.27
C GLN A 122 -14.44 -5.16 19.99
N ILE A 123 -13.74 -6.24 19.63
CA ILE A 123 -14.39 -7.56 19.40
C ILE A 123 -14.69 -8.25 20.73
N SER A 124 -13.81 -8.13 21.74
CA SER A 124 -14.02 -8.74 23.06
C SER A 124 -15.04 -8.02 23.94
N ALA A 125 -15.35 -6.75 23.66
CA ALA A 125 -16.27 -5.93 24.45
C ALA A 125 -17.73 -5.93 23.94
N SER A 126 -18.04 -6.73 22.91
CA SER A 126 -19.39 -6.81 22.34
C SER A 126 -20.30 -7.67 23.24
N PRO A 127 -21.39 -7.13 23.83
CA PRO A 127 -22.26 -7.84 24.77
C PRO A 127 -23.16 -8.92 24.13
N TYR A 128 -22.96 -9.22 22.84
CA TYR A 128 -23.71 -10.22 22.08
C TYR A 128 -22.98 -11.56 21.90
N ILE A 129 -21.89 -11.77 22.64
CA ILE A 129 -21.12 -13.02 22.64
C ILE A 129 -20.90 -13.45 24.09
N GLN A 130 -21.95 -13.98 24.72
CA GLN A 130 -21.83 -14.98 25.78
C GLN A 130 -22.27 -16.33 25.22
#